data_AF-A0A7C7EK86-F1
#
_entry.id   AF-A0A7C7EK86-F1
#
_cell.length_a   1.000
_cell.length_b   1.000
_cell.length_c   1.000
_cell.angle_alpha   90.00
_cell.angle_beta   90.00
_cell.angle_gamma   90.00
#
_symmetry.space_group_name_H-M   'P 1'
#
loop_
_entity.id
_entity.type
_entity.pdbx_description
1 polymer ?
#
loop_
_entity_poly.entity_id
_entity_poly.type
_entity_poly.pdbx_seq_one_letter_code
_entity_poly.pdbx_strand_id
1 'polypeptide(L)'
;NLEDGDLYGTGAKVKTYGNALEASQDLLTGRIDAVIIDKLPAEEIVKNNSDKLTSVKFGEISEAYGIAVAEGNNELLNSINSTLQRLLDEGKIEEFIENHSK
;
A
#
# COMPACT_ATOMS: atom_id res chain seq x y z
N ASN A 1 3.14 -11.88 -11.18
CA ASN A 1 2.75 -12.17 -12.58
C ASN A 1 1.47 -12.96 -12.60
N LEU A 2 0.39 -12.40 -12.04
CA LEU A 2 -0.96 -12.90 -12.28
C LEU A 2 -1.37 -12.45 -13.70
N GLU A 3 -2.26 -13.18 -14.36
CA GLU A 3 -2.66 -12.90 -15.76
C GLU A 3 -3.37 -11.56 -15.93
N ASP A 4 -3.91 -11.02 -14.85
CA ASP A 4 -4.63 -9.75 -14.76
C ASP A 4 -3.82 -8.60 -14.13
N GLY A 5 -2.56 -8.85 -13.77
CA GLY A 5 -1.70 -7.84 -13.15
C GLY A 5 -0.93 -6.99 -14.17
N ASP A 6 -0.64 -5.73 -13.83
CA ASP A 6 0.07 -4.77 -14.70
C ASP A 6 1.48 -5.20 -15.14
N LEU A 7 2.09 -6.18 -14.45
CA LEU A 7 3.38 -6.75 -14.84
C LEU A 7 3.26 -7.91 -15.82
N TYR A 8 2.06 -8.41 -16.11
CA TYR A 8 1.84 -9.54 -16.99
C TYR A 8 2.28 -9.22 -18.43
N GLY A 9 3.00 -10.15 -19.07
CA GLY A 9 3.48 -9.98 -20.45
C GLY A 9 4.58 -8.93 -20.66
N THR A 10 5.01 -8.19 -19.64
CA THR A 10 6.05 -7.16 -19.74
C THR A 10 7.47 -7.72 -19.94
N GLY A 11 7.68 -9.00 -19.62
CA GLY A 11 9.00 -9.61 -19.56
C GLY A 11 9.76 -9.33 -18.27
N ALA A 12 9.15 -8.63 -17.29
CA ALA A 12 9.74 -8.38 -15.99
C ALA A 12 10.04 -9.68 -15.22
N LYS A 13 11.24 -9.75 -14.63
CA LYS A 13 11.62 -10.83 -13.73
C LYS A 13 11.22 -10.45 -12.30
N VAL A 14 10.24 -11.16 -11.75
CA VAL A 14 9.74 -10.89 -10.39
C VAL A 14 10.58 -11.63 -9.36
N LYS A 15 11.03 -10.89 -8.34
CA LYS A 15 11.65 -11.42 -7.13
C LYS A 15 10.83 -10.98 -5.92
N THR A 16 10.49 -11.91 -5.05
CA THR A 16 9.76 -11.65 -3.81
C THR A 16 10.72 -11.49 -2.64
N TYR A 17 10.34 -10.68 -1.66
CA TYR A 17 11.10 -10.41 -0.44
C TYR A 17 10.23 -10.64 0.78
N GLY A 18 10.85 -10.85 1.94
CA GLY A 18 10.10 -11.02 3.19
C GLY A 18 9.47 -9.72 3.71
N ASN A 19 10.05 -8.57 3.34
CA ASN A 19 9.56 -7.24 3.72
C ASN A 19 10.12 -6.14 2.80
N ALA A 20 9.55 -4.94 2.93
CA ALA A 20 9.90 -3.76 2.15
C ALA A 20 11.37 -3.30 2.32
N LEU A 21 11.92 -3.46 3.53
CA LEU A 21 13.26 -3.01 3.85
C LEU A 21 14.33 -3.85 3.16
N GLU A 22 14.12 -5.16 3.08
CA GLU A 22 15.00 -6.07 2.34
C GLU A 22 14.98 -5.73 0.84
N ALA A 23 13.79 -5.49 0.28
CA ALA A 23 13.65 -5.09 -1.12
C ALA A 23 14.33 -3.74 -1.42
N SER A 24 14.20 -2.74 -0.53
CA SER A 24 14.82 -1.43 -0.74
C SER A 24 16.35 -1.47 -0.65
N GLN A 25 16.93 -2.35 0.16
CA GLN A 25 18.38 -2.58 0.18
C GLN A 25 18.89 -3.18 -1.15
N ASP A 26 18.16 -4.11 -1.74
CA ASP A 26 18.48 -4.64 -3.07
C ASP A 26 18.36 -3.57 -4.16
N LEU A 27 17.36 -2.69 -4.07
CA LEU A 27 17.20 -1.55 -4.98
C LEU A 27 18.38 -0.56 -4.86
N LEU A 28 18.74 -0.16 -3.63
CA LEU A 28 19.86 0.76 -3.37
C LEU A 28 21.21 0.20 -3.84
N THR A 29 21.37 -1.12 -3.86
CA THR A 29 22.58 -1.80 -4.34
C THR A 29 22.57 -2.09 -5.84
N GLY A 30 21.49 -1.73 -6.55
CA GLY A 30 21.35 -1.95 -8.00
C GLY A 30 21.14 -3.41 -8.39
N ARG A 31 20.70 -4.27 -7.46
CA ARG A 31 20.40 -5.68 -7.74
C ARG A 31 19.03 -5.89 -8.39
N ILE A 32 18.15 -4.90 -8.24
CA ILE A 32 16.84 -4.81 -8.88
C ILE A 32 16.61 -3.37 -9.37
N ASP A 33 15.74 -3.20 -10.35
CA ASP A 33 15.47 -1.89 -10.96
C ASP A 33 14.31 -1.13 -10.29
N ALA A 34 13.39 -1.84 -9.63
CA ALA A 34 12.23 -1.24 -8.98
C ALA A 34 11.67 -2.13 -7.86
N VAL A 35 10.95 -1.52 -6.93
CA VAL A 35 10.15 -2.19 -5.90
C VAL A 35 8.69 -1.77 -6.08
N ILE A 36 7.78 -2.73 -6.19
CA ILE A 36 6.34 -2.49 -6.24
C ILE A 36 5.78 -2.78 -4.84
N ILE A 37 5.27 -1.75 -4.18
CA ILE A 37 4.74 -1.79 -2.81
C ILE A 37 3.73 -0.66 -2.60
N ASP A 38 2.86 -0.81 -1.59
CA ASP A 38 1.89 0.18 -1.15
C ASP A 38 2.51 1.57 -0.94
N LYS A 39 1.68 2.60 -1.15
CA LYS A 39 2.11 4.01 -1.14
C LYS A 39 2.82 4.43 0.15
N LEU A 40 2.21 4.16 1.31
CA LEU A 40 2.74 4.62 2.60
C LEU A 40 4.14 4.07 2.91
N PRO A 41 4.40 2.75 2.85
CA PRO A 41 5.76 2.24 3.06
C PRO A 41 6.74 2.70 1.97
N ALA A 42 6.30 2.90 0.72
CA ALA A 42 7.17 3.48 -0.31
C ALA A 42 7.60 4.90 0.03
N GLU A 43 6.67 5.75 0.47
CA GLU A 43 6.94 7.13 0.88
C GLU A 43 7.90 7.20 2.07
N GLU A 44 7.74 6.33 3.07
CA GLU A 44 8.66 6.27 4.21
C GLU A 44 10.07 5.80 3.82
N ILE A 45 10.19 4.84 2.90
CA ILE A 45 11.50 4.41 2.38
C ILE A 45 12.18 5.54 1.59
N VAL A 46 11.42 6.25 0.74
CA VAL A 46 11.93 7.38 -0.05
C VAL A 46 12.33 8.54 0.86
N LYS A 47 11.54 8.88 1.88
CA LYS A 47 11.86 9.93 2.87
C LYS A 47 13.24 9.70 3.49
N ASN A 48 13.55 8.46 3.86
CA ASN A 48 14.83 8.06 4.46
C ASN A 48 16.00 7.91 3.47
N ASN A 49 15.74 7.95 2.15
CA ASN A 49 16.74 7.75 1.09
C ASN A 49 16.53 8.73 -0.07
N SER A 50 16.10 9.95 0.24
CA SER A 50 15.58 10.90 -0.75
C SER A 50 16.63 11.44 -1.73
N ASP A 51 17.91 11.21 -1.44
CA ASP A 51 19.04 11.49 -2.32
C ASP A 51 19.22 10.42 -3.42
N LYS A 52 18.61 9.24 -3.29
CA LYS A 52 18.84 8.07 -4.16
C LYS A 52 17.57 7.46 -4.73
N LEU A 53 16.45 7.55 -4.01
CA LEU A 53 15.20 6.91 -4.38
C LEU A 53 14.10 7.93 -4.64
N THR A 54 13.19 7.56 -5.53
CA THR A 54 11.93 8.27 -5.77
C THR A 54 10.80 7.25 -5.91
N SER A 55 9.57 7.68 -5.70
CA SER A 55 8.38 6.85 -5.93
C SER A 55 7.57 7.40 -7.09
N VAL A 56 6.94 6.50 -7.83
CA VAL A 56 6.02 6.84 -8.93
C VAL A 56 4.76 5.98 -8.79
N LYS A 57 3.61 6.53 -9.16
CA LYS A 57 2.39 5.73 -9.29
C LYS A 57 2.58 4.77 -10.47
N PHE A 58 2.47 3.48 -10.21
CA PHE A 58 2.49 2.46 -11.24
C PHE A 58 1.08 1.87 -11.38
N GLY A 59 0.55 1.90 -12.61
CA GLY A 59 -0.80 1.41 -12.89
C GLY A 59 -1.93 2.32 -12.41
N GLU A 60 -3.15 1.91 -12.75
CA GLU A 60 -4.40 2.52 -12.27
C GLU A 60 -4.95 1.65 -11.12
N ILE A 61 -4.23 1.65 -10.00
CA ILE A 61 -4.66 0.90 -8.81
C ILE A 61 -5.56 1.80 -7.97
N SER A 62 -6.84 1.42 -7.83
CA SER A 62 -7.71 2.00 -6.81
C SER A 62 -7.47 1.23 -5.51
N GLU A 63 -6.63 1.75 -4.63
CA GLU A 63 -6.44 1.14 -3.31
C GLU A 63 -7.65 1.47 -2.42
N ALA A 64 -8.43 0.45 -2.09
CA ALA A 64 -9.47 0.53 -1.07
C ALA A 64 -9.03 -0.27 0.14
N TYR A 65 -8.99 0.38 1.31
CA TYR A 65 -8.75 -0.28 2.58
C TYR A 65 -10.08 -0.65 3.22
N GLY A 66 -10.14 -1.84 3.82
CA GLY A 66 -11.33 -2.34 4.48
C GLY A 66 -10.97 -3.17 5.71
N ILE A 67 -11.93 -3.28 6.63
CA ILE A 67 -11.81 -4.14 7.81
C ILE A 67 -12.46 -5.48 7.47
N ALA A 68 -11.66 -6.54 7.46
CA ALA A 68 -12.16 -7.89 7.20
C ALA A 68 -12.98 -8.40 8.40
N VAL A 69 -14.12 -9.02 8.11
CA VAL A 69 -15.00 -9.65 9.08
C VAL A 69 -15.31 -11.09 8.67
N ALA A 70 -15.53 -11.95 9.66
CA ALA A 70 -15.90 -13.34 9.40
C ALA A 70 -17.18 -13.43 8.58
N GLU A 71 -17.19 -14.31 7.59
CA GLU A 71 -18.34 -14.53 6.72
C GLU A 71 -19.60 -14.87 7.55
N GLY A 72 -20.73 -14.24 7.21
CA GLY A 72 -22.00 -14.40 7.92
C GLY A 72 -22.16 -13.58 9.20
N ASN A 73 -21.10 -12.92 9.71
CA ASN A 73 -21.20 -12.05 10.89
C ASN A 73 -21.74 -10.65 10.55
N ASN A 74 -23.04 -10.59 10.24
CA ASN A 74 -23.72 -9.36 9.81
C ASN A 74 -23.79 -8.30 10.92
N GLU A 75 -23.86 -8.70 12.18
CA GLU A 75 -23.94 -7.75 13.30
C GLU A 75 -22.65 -6.91 13.40
N LEU A 76 -21.49 -7.58 13.40
CA LEU A 76 -20.20 -6.90 13.45
C LEU A 76 -19.94 -6.08 12.17
N LEU A 77 -20.27 -6.63 11.01
CA LEU A 77 -20.15 -5.92 9.73
C LEU A 77 -20.93 -4.59 9.75
N ASN A 78 -22.20 -4.64 10.17
CA ASN A 78 -23.05 -3.46 10.21
C ASN A 78 -22.55 -2.43 11.23
N SER A 79 -22.14 -2.88 12.42
CA SER A 79 -21.61 -2.00 13.46
C SER A 79 -20.33 -1.26 12.99
N ILE A 80 -19.42 -1.97 12.33
CA ILE A 80 -18.20 -1.39 11.75
C ILE A 80 -18.58 -0.36 10.67
N ASN A 81 -19.43 -0.75 9.71
CA ASN A 81 -19.79 0.12 8.58
C ASN A 81 -20.50 1.40 9.05
N SER A 82 -21.45 1.32 9.97
CA SER A 82 -22.11 2.51 10.54
C SER A 82 -21.14 3.41 11.30
N THR A 83 -20.16 2.82 11.99
CA THR A 83 -19.14 3.59 12.72
C THR A 83 -18.21 4.31 11.76
N LEU A 84 -17.71 3.61 10.73
CA LEU A 84 -16.85 4.19 9.70
C LEU A 84 -17.57 5.31 8.95
N GLN A 85 -18.82 5.11 8.55
CA GLN A 85 -19.61 6.15 7.87
C GLN A 85 -19.72 7.41 8.74
N ARG A 86 -20.06 7.25 10.03
CA ARG A 86 -20.13 8.39 10.95
C ARG A 86 -18.78 9.12 11.06
N LEU A 87 -17.67 8.39 11.16
CA LEU A 87 -16.34 9.01 11.25
C LEU A 87 -15.94 9.72 9.96
N LEU A 88 -16.31 9.20 8.79
CA LEU A 88 -16.12 9.86 7.50
C LEU A 88 -16.94 11.16 7.43
N ASP A 89 -18.22 11.11 7.80
CA ASP A 89 -19.11 12.26 7.80
C ASP A 89 -18.64 13.35 8.78
N GLU A 90 -18.03 12.95 9.90
CA GLU A 90 -17.40 13.85 10.89
C GLU A 90 -16.01 14.36 10.45
N GLY A 91 -15.46 13.90 9.32
CA GLY A 91 -14.10 14.24 8.85
C GLY A 91 -12.97 13.69 9.74
N LYS A 92 -13.29 12.72 10.61
CA LYS A 92 -12.36 12.16 11.59
C LYS A 92 -11.36 11.19 10.98
N ILE A 93 -11.74 10.51 9.89
CA ILE A 93 -10.83 9.60 9.19
C ILE A 93 -9.65 10.38 8.61
N GLU A 94 -9.90 11.50 7.93
CA GLU A 94 -8.86 12.38 7.40
C GLU A 94 -7.98 12.93 8.52
N GLU A 95 -8.58 13.42 9.62
CA GLU A 95 -7.85 13.90 10.81
C GLU A 95 -6.91 12.82 11.38
N PHE A 96 -7.37 11.57 11.48
CA PHE A 96 -6.55 10.47 12.00
C PHE A 96 -5.39 10.11 11.07
N ILE A 97 -5.62 10.11 9.75
CA ILE A 97 -4.57 9.88 8.76
C ILE A 97 -3.50 10.97 8.87
N GLU A 98 -3.89 12.24 8.88
CA GLU A 98 -2.94 13.37 8.97
C GLU A 98 -2.11 13.35 10.26
N ASN A 99 -2.72 12.95 11.38
CA ASN A 99 -2.06 12.91 12.68
C ASN A 99 -1.04 11.76 12.82
N HIS A 100 -1.22 10.67 12.08
CA HIS A 100 -0.41 9.46 12.22
C HIS A 100 0.46 9.14 11.00
N SER A 101 0.44 9.99 9.97
CA SER A 101 1.29 9.87 8.77
C SER A 101 2.54 10.76 8.80
N LYS A 102 2.94 11.27 9.98
CA LYS A 102 4.11 12.18 10.15
C LYS A 102 5.32 11.49 10.75
#